data_AF-A0A7Y4WJ27-F1
#
_entry.id   AF-A0A7Y4WJ27-F1
#
_cell.length_a   1.000
_cell.length_b   1.000
_cell.length_c   1.000
_cell.angle_alpha   90.00
_cell.angle_beta   90.00
_cell.angle_gamma   90.00
#
_symmetry.space_group_name_H-M   'P 1'
#
loop_
_entity.id
_entity.type
_entity.pdbx_description
1 polymer ?
#
loop_
_entity_poly.entity_id
_entity_poly.type
_entity_poly.pdbx_seq_one_letter_code
_entity_poly.pdbx_strand_id
1 'polypeptide(L)'
;MKGLFAREQILLEPYLSFPIDESPCGAFDLSGSLWEWCADDWDRQGAKSLRGGAWNFTFPAFFRAASRASQEPTAADGIYGFRLVARAARR
;
A
#
# COMPACT_ATOMS: atom_id res chain seq x y z
N MET A 1 -12.63 5.57 -21.35
CA MET A 1 -13.65 4.69 -20.73
C MET A 1 -13.37 4.69 -19.23
N LYS A 2 -14.31 5.13 -18.38
CA LYS A 2 -14.17 5.05 -16.92
C LYS A 2 -14.38 3.58 -16.52
N GLY A 3 -13.47 2.98 -15.75
CA GLY A 3 -13.65 1.63 -15.21
C GLY A 3 -14.79 1.58 -14.19
N LEU A 4 -15.31 0.38 -13.90
CA LEU A 4 -16.45 0.17 -12.97
C LEU A 4 -16.23 0.81 -11.58
N PHE A 5 -14.98 0.93 -11.17
CA PHE A 5 -14.56 1.47 -9.88
C PHE A 5 -14.01 2.91 -9.94
N ALA A 6 -14.03 3.56 -11.11
CA ALA A 6 -13.51 4.91 -11.25
C ALA A 6 -14.37 5.92 -10.47
N ARG A 7 -13.72 6.89 -9.84
CA ARG A 7 -14.35 8.00 -9.10
C ARG A 7 -14.09 9.33 -9.79
N GLU A 8 -14.93 10.32 -9.48
CA GLU A 8 -14.77 11.69 -10.00
C GLU A 8 -13.71 12.48 -9.25
N GLN A 9 -13.44 12.10 -7.99
CA GLN A 9 -12.39 12.67 -7.16
C GLN A 9 -11.38 11.58 -6.79
N ILE A 10 -10.12 11.98 -6.71
CA ILE A 10 -9.02 11.11 -6.28
C ILE A 10 -8.79 11.43 -4.80
N LEU A 11 -9.32 10.58 -3.92
CA LEU A 11 -9.25 10.72 -2.46
C LEU A 11 -8.92 9.37 -1.83
N LEU A 12 -8.45 9.42 -0.58
CA LEU A 12 -8.37 8.22 0.26
C LEU A 12 -9.78 7.66 0.50
N GLU A 13 -9.97 6.39 0.22
CA GLU A 13 -11.23 5.68 0.42
C GLU A 13 -11.25 4.96 1.77
N PRO A 14 -12.42 4.73 2.39
CA PRO A 14 -12.53 3.86 3.55
C PRO A 14 -11.99 2.46 3.27
N TYR A 15 -11.44 1.82 4.31
CA TYR A 15 -11.05 0.40 4.28
C TYR A 15 -12.19 -0.49 3.76
N LEU A 16 -11.85 -1.51 2.95
CA LEU A 16 -12.81 -2.43 2.31
C LEU A 16 -13.77 -1.80 1.31
N SER A 17 -13.42 -0.66 0.72
CA SER A 17 -14.21 -0.11 -0.41
C SER A 17 -14.20 -1.04 -1.64
N PHE A 18 -13.23 -1.97 -1.72
CA PHE A 18 -13.08 -2.93 -2.80
C PHE A 18 -13.05 -4.38 -2.29
N PRO A 19 -14.20 -4.98 -1.92
CA PRO A 19 -14.26 -6.32 -1.35
C PRO A 19 -13.80 -7.43 -2.32
N ILE A 20 -13.63 -7.12 -3.61
CA ILE A 20 -13.09 -8.04 -4.62
C ILE A 20 -11.54 -8.13 -4.56
N ASP A 21 -10.87 -7.27 -3.80
CA ASP A 21 -9.41 -7.14 -3.79
C ASP A 21 -8.69 -8.07 -2.79
N GLU A 22 -9.41 -9.08 -2.28
CA GLU A 22 -8.89 -10.06 -1.35
C GLU A 22 -7.71 -10.84 -1.94
N SER A 23 -6.56 -10.77 -1.27
CA SER A 23 -5.40 -11.60 -1.59
C SER A 23 -5.60 -13.05 -1.13
N PRO A 24 -4.81 -14.02 -1.64
CA PRO A 24 -4.93 -15.43 -1.22
C PRO A 24 -4.78 -15.69 0.28
N CYS A 25 -4.23 -14.75 1.06
CA CYS A 25 -4.11 -14.84 2.51
C CYS A 25 -5.21 -14.08 3.28
N GLY A 26 -6.24 -13.57 2.59
CA GLY A 26 -7.36 -12.84 3.19
C GLY A 26 -7.05 -11.37 3.52
N ALA A 27 -5.93 -10.84 3.02
CA ALA A 27 -5.60 -9.42 3.19
C ALA A 27 -6.15 -8.58 2.02
N PHE A 28 -6.70 -7.42 2.36
CA PHE A 28 -7.31 -6.45 1.45
C PHE A 28 -6.44 -5.18 1.34
N ASP A 29 -6.75 -4.34 0.35
CA ASP A 29 -6.15 -3.02 0.13
C ASP A 29 -4.62 -3.07 -0.04
N LEU A 30 -4.08 -4.14 -0.66
CA LEU A 30 -2.63 -4.34 -0.84
C LEU A 30 -2.04 -3.70 -2.11
N SER A 31 -2.86 -3.14 -2.99
CA SER A 31 -2.43 -2.61 -4.29
C SER A 31 -3.13 -1.29 -4.62
N GLY A 32 -3.08 -0.35 -3.68
CA GLY A 32 -3.68 0.97 -3.77
C GLY A 32 -3.88 1.57 -2.38
N SER A 33 -4.73 2.61 -2.29
CA SER A 33 -5.01 3.35 -1.05
C SER A 33 -3.79 4.08 -0.49
N LEU A 34 -2.89 3.41 0.22
CA LEU A 34 -1.71 4.01 0.85
C LEU A 34 -0.45 3.19 0.57
N TRP A 35 0.66 3.89 0.40
CA TRP A 35 1.97 3.25 0.46
C TRP A 35 2.20 2.75 1.89
N GLU A 36 2.52 1.47 2.03
CA GLU A 36 2.70 0.86 3.35
C GLU A 36 4.16 0.71 3.72
N TRP A 37 4.52 1.24 4.89
CA TRP A 37 5.84 1.05 5.50
C TRP A 37 6.12 -0.41 5.80
N CYS A 38 7.28 -0.87 5.35
CA CYS A 38 7.86 -2.16 5.71
C CYS A 38 9.04 -1.97 6.67
N ALA A 39 9.26 -2.94 7.54
CA ALA A 39 10.40 -2.92 8.46
C ALA A 39 11.77 -3.03 7.74
N ASP A 40 11.77 -3.59 6.52
CA ASP A 40 12.96 -3.77 5.69
C ASP A 40 13.57 -2.44 5.25
N ASP A 41 14.89 -2.36 5.37
CA ASP A 41 15.68 -1.30 4.74
C ASP A 41 15.62 -1.43 3.21
N TRP A 42 15.54 -0.29 2.54
CA TRP A 42 15.66 -0.22 1.09
C TRP A 42 17.12 -0.32 0.65
N ASP A 43 17.98 0.41 1.35
CA ASP A 43 19.40 0.55 1.08
C ASP A 43 20.20 0.70 2.38
N ARG A 44 21.52 0.90 2.25
CA ARG A 44 22.41 1.13 3.41
C ARG A 44 22.47 2.60 3.84
N GLN A 45 21.80 3.49 3.11
CA GLN A 45 21.76 4.93 3.41
C GLN A 45 20.66 5.28 4.41
N GLY A 46 19.77 4.32 4.72
CA GLY A 46 18.79 4.43 5.80
C GLY A 46 17.35 4.61 5.32
N ALA A 47 17.09 4.56 4.01
CA ALA A 47 15.72 4.58 3.50
C ALA A 47 14.98 3.29 3.86
N LYS A 48 13.68 3.40 4.16
CA LYS A 48 12.79 2.25 4.43
C LYS A 48 11.98 1.88 3.21
N SER A 49 11.67 0.59 3.09
CA SER A 49 10.87 0.07 1.98
C SER A 49 9.38 0.43 2.11
N LEU A 50 8.75 0.75 0.99
CA LEU A 50 7.31 0.97 0.83
C LEU A 50 6.72 -0.04 -0.17
N ARG A 51 5.46 -0.44 0.04
CA ARG A 51 4.71 -1.37 -0.84
C ARG A 51 3.28 -0.88 -1.12
N GLY A 52 2.68 -1.43 -2.18
CA GLY A 52 1.25 -1.30 -2.49
C GLY A 52 0.90 -0.23 -3.52
N GLY A 53 1.35 1.01 -3.32
CA GLY A 53 0.90 2.18 -4.10
C GLY A 53 -0.04 3.06 -3.29
N ALA A 54 -0.28 4.31 -3.72
CA ALA A 54 -1.19 5.23 -3.04
C ALA A 54 -2.25 5.82 -3.97
N TRP A 55 -3.31 6.36 -3.37
CA TRP A 55 -4.51 6.88 -4.03
C TRP A 55 -4.21 7.96 -5.07
N ASN A 56 -3.15 8.76 -4.90
CA ASN A 56 -2.79 9.86 -5.78
C ASN A 56 -1.85 9.48 -6.95
N PHE A 57 -1.54 8.19 -7.13
CA PHE A 57 -0.73 7.72 -8.25
C PHE A 57 -1.59 7.12 -9.36
N THR A 58 -1.13 7.24 -10.60
CA THR A 58 -1.83 6.70 -11.78
C THR A 58 -0.98 5.72 -12.58
N PHE A 59 0.30 5.56 -12.24
CA PHE A 59 1.21 4.69 -12.99
C PHE A 59 0.96 3.22 -12.63
N PRO A 60 0.52 2.35 -13.58
CA PRO A 60 0.11 0.98 -13.28
C PRO A 60 1.20 0.13 -12.62
N ALA A 61 2.48 0.43 -12.86
CA ALA A 61 3.57 -0.35 -12.27
C ALA A 61 3.63 -0.22 -10.74
N PHE A 62 3.06 0.83 -10.15
CA PHE A 62 3.01 1.01 -8.69
C PHE A 62 1.99 0.11 -8.01
N PHE A 63 0.95 -0.34 -8.73
CA PHE A 63 -0.13 -1.17 -8.19
C PHE A 63 0.08 -2.67 -8.43
N ARG A 64 1.31 -3.09 -8.75
CA ARG A 64 1.65 -4.51 -8.86
C ARG A 64 2.10 -5.03 -7.50
N ALA A 65 1.79 -6.28 -7.17
CA ALA A 65 2.24 -6.92 -5.93
C ALA A 65 3.78 -6.90 -5.75
N ALA A 66 4.53 -6.95 -6.85
CA ALA A 66 5.99 -6.87 -6.84
C ALA A 66 6.54 -5.44 -6.75
N SER A 67 5.68 -4.42 -6.77
CA SER A 67 6.10 -3.02 -6.74
C SER A 67 6.73 -2.67 -5.40
N ARG A 68 7.73 -1.80 -5.46
CA ARG A 68 8.44 -1.29 -4.30
C ARG A 68 8.79 0.18 -4.53
N ALA A 69 8.74 0.95 -3.46
CA ALA A 69 9.28 2.29 -3.38
C ALA A 69 10.10 2.43 -2.09
N SER A 70 10.67 3.60 -1.86
CA SER A 70 11.41 3.89 -0.63
C SER A 70 11.20 5.32 -0.20
N GLN A 71 11.35 5.56 1.11
CA GLN A 71 11.42 6.91 1.65
C GLN A 71 12.32 6.99 2.88
N GLU A 72 12.70 8.23 3.20
CA GLU A 72 13.31 8.61 4.47
C GLU A 72 12.42 8.15 5.65
N PRO A 73 12.98 7.57 6.73
CA PRO A 73 12.18 7.04 7.84
C PRO A 73 11.29 8.07 8.55
N THR A 74 11.61 9.35 8.41
CA THR A 74 10.89 10.48 9.02
C THR A 74 9.78 11.03 8.11
N ALA A 75 9.66 10.52 6.88
CA ALA A 75 8.64 10.98 5.95
C ALA A 75 7.23 10.68 6.50
N ALA A 76 6.42 11.72 6.62
CA ALA A 76 5.03 11.64 7.04
C ALA A 76 4.18 12.48 6.08
N ASP A 77 3.20 11.83 5.46
CA ASP A 77 2.28 12.38 4.46
C ASP A 77 0.99 11.55 4.52
N GLY A 78 -0.13 12.11 4.06
CA GLY A 78 -1.43 11.42 3.94
C GLY A 78 -1.46 10.33 2.85
N ILE A 79 -0.33 10.01 2.23
CA ILE A 79 -0.18 8.88 1.31
C ILE A 79 0.55 7.67 1.93
N TYR A 80 1.05 7.80 3.16
CA TYR A 80 1.75 6.73 3.86
C TYR A 80 0.88 6.11 4.96
N GLY A 81 0.89 4.78 5.01
CA GLY A 81 0.21 3.98 6.03
C GLY A 81 1.08 2.81 6.47
N PHE A 82 0.50 1.90 7.23
CA PHE A 82 1.14 0.65 7.62
C PHE A 82 0.07 -0.37 8.00
N ARG A 83 0.45 -1.64 8.03
CA ARG A 83 -0.33 -2.71 8.63
C ARG A 83 0.48 -3.46 9.66
N LEU A 84 -0.22 -4.00 10.64
CA LEU A 84 0.40 -4.79 11.69
C LEU A 84 0.59 -6.23 11.21
N VAL A 85 1.72 -6.82 11.61
CA VAL A 85 1.99 -8.24 11.43
C VAL A 85 2.35 -8.82 12.78
N ALA A 86 1.68 -9.91 13.15
CA ALA A 86 1.95 -10.64 14.38
C ALA A 86 2.37 -12.07 14.04
N ARG A 87 3.33 -12.60 14.79
CA ARG A 87 3.61 -14.04 14.74
C ARG A 87 2.49 -14.76 15.45
N ALA A 88 2.03 -15.86 14.87
CA ALA A 88 1.15 -16.78 15.60
C ALA A 88 1.85 -17.21 16.89
N ALA A 89 1.14 -17.10 18.02
CA ALA A 89 1.66 -17.60 19.29
C ALA A 89 1.94 -19.10 19.12
N ARG A 90 3.16 -19.52 19.47
CA ARG A 90 3.47 -20.94 19.58
C ARG A 90 2.59 -21.50 20.69
N ARG A 91 1.75 -22.48 20.36
CA ARG A 91 1.02 -23.27 21.35
C ARG A 91 2.00 -24.16 22.10
#